data_AF-A0A972WYS1-F1
#
_entry.id   AF-A0A972WYS1-F1
#
_cell.length_a   1.000
_cell.length_b   1.000
_cell.length_c   1.000
_cell.angle_alpha   90.00
_cell.angle_beta   90.00
_cell.angle_gamma   90.00
#
_symmetry.space_group_name_H-M   'P 1'
#
loop_
_entity.id
_entity.type
_entity.pdbx_description
1 polymer ?
#
loop_
_entity_poly.entity_id
_entity_poly.type
_entity_poly.pdbx_seq_one_letter_code
_entity_poly.pdbx_strand_id
1 'polypeptide(L)'
;MKGKLINMMRRWWLMALVSTLALSLTSCAKRRNYNLSGAYGYVQCDGTNWSFDVYTFRSQSQNGAYDLVIIPVSIDTPGDIASITIANSNQAYKQLVSQIVLNPEQEISAGTLSAADFNNYPILAITPFDPSTNFVSQNSTKSTFCQIPVPGEGF
;
A
#
# COMPACT_ATOMS: atom_id res chain seq x y z
N MET A 1 65.82 -13.28 -5.08
CA MET A 1 64.83 -12.17 -5.12
C MET A 1 63.66 -12.36 -6.11
N LYS A 2 63.51 -13.51 -6.81
CA LYS A 2 62.40 -13.72 -7.79
C LYS A 2 61.07 -14.22 -7.19
N GLY A 3 61.08 -14.89 -6.02
CA GLY A 3 59.85 -15.48 -5.43
C GLY A 3 58.91 -14.50 -4.72
N LYS A 4 59.42 -13.36 -4.24
CA LYS A 4 58.62 -12.37 -3.48
C LYS A 4 57.66 -11.58 -4.39
N LEU A 5 58.05 -11.37 -5.64
CA LEU A 5 57.29 -10.58 -6.62
C LEU A 5 56.09 -11.36 -7.18
N ILE A 6 56.25 -12.67 -7.41
CA ILE A 6 55.19 -13.56 -7.92
C ILE A 6 54.06 -13.72 -6.90
N ASN A 7 54.39 -13.82 -5.61
CA ASN A 7 53.39 -13.90 -4.55
C ASN A 7 52.61 -12.58 -4.34
N MET A 8 53.22 -11.44 -4.66
CA MET A 8 52.55 -10.14 -4.55
C MET A 8 51.56 -9.91 -5.71
N MET A 9 51.92 -10.34 -6.93
CA MET A 9 51.04 -10.30 -8.10
C MET A 9 49.79 -11.17 -7.94
N ARG A 10 49.94 -12.37 -7.35
CA ARG A 10 48.83 -13.31 -7.15
C ARG A 10 47.80 -12.79 -6.13
N ARG A 11 48.25 -12.08 -5.09
CA ARG A 11 47.36 -11.46 -4.09
C ARG A 11 46.59 -10.27 -4.64
N TRP A 12 47.22 -9.48 -5.51
CA TRP A 12 46.55 -8.37 -6.20
C TRP A 12 45.46 -8.86 -7.16
N TRP A 13 45.73 -9.94 -7.90
CA TRP A 13 44.74 -10.54 -8.79
C TRP A 13 43.52 -11.11 -8.05
N LEU A 14 43.74 -11.77 -6.91
CA LEU A 14 42.66 -12.29 -6.07
C LEU A 14 41.77 -11.16 -5.51
N MET A 15 42.35 -10.03 -5.11
CA MET A 15 41.58 -8.88 -4.62
C MET A 15 40.74 -8.23 -5.73
N ALA A 16 41.27 -8.10 -6.96
CA ALA A 16 40.52 -7.56 -8.09
C ALA A 16 39.33 -8.45 -8.48
N LEU A 17 39.51 -9.77 -8.41
CA LEU A 17 38.48 -10.75 -8.76
C LEU A 17 37.35 -10.81 -7.71
N VAL A 18 37.68 -10.65 -6.41
CA VAL A 18 36.66 -10.58 -5.34
C VAL A 18 35.85 -9.29 -5.44
N SER A 19 36.48 -8.15 -5.73
CA SER A 19 35.78 -6.87 -5.87
C SER A 19 34.81 -6.85 -7.07
N THR A 20 35.16 -7.50 -8.18
CA THR A 20 34.27 -7.59 -9.35
C THR A 20 33.09 -8.54 -9.13
N LEU A 21 33.25 -9.59 -8.32
CA LEU A 21 32.17 -10.51 -7.97
C LEU A 21 31.15 -9.89 -6.98
N ALA A 22 31.60 -9.00 -6.09
CA ALA A 22 30.71 -8.31 -5.14
C ALA A 22 29.80 -7.26 -5.82
N LEU A 23 30.29 -6.61 -6.89
CA LEU A 23 29.54 -5.63 -7.67
C LEU A 23 28.49 -6.27 -8.60
N SER A 24 28.66 -7.53 -9.01
CA SER A 24 27.66 -8.21 -9.85
C SER A 24 26.46 -8.73 -9.04
N LEU A 25 26.63 -9.02 -7.75
CA LEU A 25 25.54 -9.47 -6.87
C LEU A 25 24.70 -8.34 -6.27
N THR A 26 25.16 -7.09 -6.35
CA THR A 26 24.43 -5.90 -5.87
C THR A 26 23.61 -5.19 -6.96
N SER A 27 23.63 -5.70 -8.20
CA SER A 27 23.00 -5.06 -9.38
C SER A 27 21.60 -5.62 -9.74
N CYS A 28 20.97 -6.39 -8.87
CA CYS A 28 19.59 -6.87 -9.08
C CYS A 28 18.60 -6.42 -7.99
N ALA A 29 18.79 -5.22 -7.43
CA ALA A 29 17.63 -4.47 -6.94
C ALA A 29 16.98 -3.79 -8.16
N LYS A 30 16.28 -4.58 -8.98
CA LYS A 30 15.42 -4.07 -10.05
C LYS A 30 14.32 -3.26 -9.38
N ARG A 31 14.55 -1.96 -9.18
CA ARG A 31 13.54 -1.00 -8.80
C ARG A 31 12.46 -1.09 -9.88
N ARG A 32 11.33 -1.74 -9.56
CA ARG A 32 10.14 -1.70 -10.40
C ARG A 32 9.71 -0.25 -10.46
N ASN A 33 10.14 0.46 -11.50
CA ASN A 33 9.44 1.64 -11.97
C ASN A 33 8.12 1.12 -12.51
N TYR A 34 7.08 1.16 -11.68
CA TYR A 34 5.72 1.16 -12.19
C TYR A 34 5.60 2.45 -12.98
N ASN A 35 5.49 2.34 -14.31
CA ASN A 35 5.03 3.45 -15.14
C ASN A 35 3.59 3.74 -14.71
N LEU A 36 3.46 4.66 -13.77
CA LEU A 36 2.26 5.07 -13.07
C LEU A 36 1.51 6.11 -13.93
N SER A 37 1.14 5.75 -15.15
CA SER A 37 0.33 6.60 -16.02
C SER A 37 -0.84 5.80 -16.58
N GLY A 38 -1.97 5.84 -15.85
CA GLY A 38 -3.29 5.41 -16.31
C GLY A 38 -3.81 4.05 -15.79
N ALA A 39 -3.01 3.28 -15.06
CA ALA A 39 -3.36 1.90 -14.65
C ALA A 39 -3.85 1.74 -13.19
N TYR A 40 -3.82 2.83 -12.42
CA TYR A 40 -4.19 2.83 -11.01
C TYR A 40 -4.94 4.12 -10.67
N GLY A 41 -5.84 4.05 -9.69
CA GLY A 41 -6.48 5.19 -9.07
C GLY A 41 -5.70 5.58 -7.81
N TYR A 42 -5.68 6.88 -7.51
CA TYR A 42 -5.08 7.42 -6.30
C TYR A 42 -5.93 8.53 -5.71
N VAL A 43 -6.04 8.54 -4.39
CA VAL A 43 -6.60 9.66 -3.63
C VAL A 43 -5.94 9.71 -2.26
N GLN A 44 -5.78 10.91 -1.74
CA GLN A 44 -5.42 11.13 -0.35
C GLN A 44 -6.70 11.36 0.46
N CYS A 45 -6.86 10.58 1.52
CA CYS A 45 -8.00 10.63 2.41
C CYS A 45 -7.56 11.28 3.72
N ASP A 46 -7.88 12.56 3.87
CA ASP A 46 -7.52 13.34 5.06
C ASP A 46 -8.69 13.40 6.04
N GLY A 47 -8.49 12.84 7.23
CA GLY A 47 -9.35 13.03 8.39
C GLY A 47 -8.69 13.93 9.42
N THR A 48 -9.44 14.29 10.46
CA THR A 48 -8.93 15.16 11.54
C THR A 48 -7.75 14.54 12.30
N ASN A 49 -7.79 13.22 12.50
CA ASN A 49 -6.80 12.49 13.30
C ASN A 49 -5.98 11.48 12.49
N TRP A 50 -6.51 11.01 11.36
CA TRP A 50 -5.86 10.02 10.51
C TRP A 50 -5.86 10.48 9.05
N SER A 51 -4.73 10.34 8.38
CA SER A 51 -4.59 10.55 6.94
C SER A 51 -4.07 9.28 6.28
N PHE A 52 -4.60 8.97 5.10
CA PHE A 52 -4.28 7.75 4.35
C PHE A 52 -4.10 8.05 2.87
N ASP A 53 -3.11 7.40 2.27
CA ASP A 53 -3.00 7.28 0.82
C ASP A 53 -3.75 6.03 0.38
N VAL A 54 -4.62 6.18 -0.61
CA VAL A 54 -5.48 5.10 -1.09
C VAL A 54 -5.20 4.87 -2.56
N TYR A 55 -4.95 3.60 -2.88
CA TYR A 55 -4.64 3.15 -4.23
C TYR A 55 -5.61 2.06 -4.66
N THR A 56 -5.99 2.11 -5.92
CA THR A 56 -6.71 1.03 -6.59
C THR A 56 -5.98 0.66 -7.85
N PHE A 57 -5.84 -0.62 -8.15
CA PHE A 57 -5.24 -1.05 -9.41
C PHE A 57 -5.85 -2.38 -9.84
N ARG A 58 -5.75 -2.69 -11.14
CA ARG A 58 -6.32 -3.92 -11.67
C ARG A 58 -5.70 -5.15 -10.98
N SER A 59 -6.54 -6.02 -10.45
CA SER A 59 -6.09 -7.20 -9.73
C SER A 59 -5.38 -8.17 -10.67
N GLN A 60 -4.23 -8.69 -10.23
CA GLN A 60 -3.52 -9.74 -10.95
C GLN A 60 -4.07 -11.14 -10.63
N SER A 61 -4.81 -11.26 -9.52
CA SER A 61 -5.35 -12.53 -9.03
C SER A 61 -6.77 -12.81 -9.54
N GLN A 62 -7.54 -11.75 -9.81
CA GLN A 62 -8.95 -11.85 -10.21
C GLN A 62 -9.21 -11.01 -11.45
N ASN A 63 -9.57 -11.66 -12.56
CA ASN A 63 -9.85 -10.95 -13.80
C ASN A 63 -11.11 -10.08 -13.67
N GLY A 64 -10.99 -8.81 -14.02
CA GLY A 64 -12.09 -7.83 -13.94
C GLY A 64 -12.33 -7.23 -12.55
N ALA A 65 -11.48 -7.57 -11.57
CA ALA A 65 -11.48 -6.95 -10.25
C ALA A 65 -10.30 -5.98 -10.08
N TYR A 66 -10.36 -5.21 -9.00
CA TYR A 66 -9.38 -4.20 -8.63
C TYR A 66 -8.97 -4.41 -7.18
N ASP A 67 -7.67 -4.42 -6.90
CA ASP A 67 -7.17 -4.51 -5.53
C ASP A 67 -7.20 -3.10 -4.92
N LEU A 68 -7.71 -2.98 -3.70
CA LEU A 68 -7.69 -1.76 -2.90
C LEU A 68 -6.57 -1.86 -1.87
N VAL A 69 -5.68 -0.88 -1.90
CA VAL A 69 -4.54 -0.77 -0.98
C VAL A 69 -4.60 0.58 -0.27
N ILE A 70 -4.37 0.56 1.03
CA ILE A 70 -4.41 1.74 1.89
C ILE A 70 -3.08 1.83 2.64
N ILE A 71 -2.49 3.02 2.68
CA ILE A 71 -1.26 3.30 3.41
C ILE A 71 -1.55 4.43 4.40
N PRO A 72 -1.48 4.17 5.72
CA PRO A 72 -1.58 5.22 6.72
C PRO A 72 -0.40 6.19 6.59
N VAL A 73 -0.69 7.46 6.34
CA VAL A 73 0.32 8.51 6.23
C VAL A 73 0.60 9.13 7.60
N SER A 74 -0.47 9.48 8.31
CA SER A 74 -0.40 10.07 9.65
C SER A 74 -1.47 9.46 10.53
N ILE A 75 -1.05 8.91 11.68
CA ILE A 75 -1.93 8.31 12.67
C ILE A 75 -1.60 8.93 14.03
N ASP A 76 -2.60 9.58 14.65
CA ASP A 76 -2.47 10.23 15.97
C ASP A 76 -1.92 9.30 17.06
N THR A 77 -2.40 8.04 17.11
CA THR A 77 -1.91 7.03 18.05
C THR A 77 -1.54 5.74 17.30
N PRO A 78 -0.25 5.50 17.01
CA PRO A 78 0.19 4.24 16.40
C PRO A 78 -0.26 3.04 17.25
N GLY A 79 -0.79 2.01 16.59
CA GLY A 79 -1.42 0.87 17.24
C GLY A 79 -2.94 0.98 17.38
N ASP A 80 -3.54 2.12 17.01
CA ASP A 80 -5.00 2.26 16.89
C ASP A 80 -5.56 1.16 15.98
N ILE A 81 -6.74 0.64 16.33
CA ILE A 81 -7.40 -0.41 15.56
C ILE A 81 -8.54 0.21 14.76
N ALA A 82 -8.58 -0.09 13.47
CA ALA A 82 -9.57 0.43 12.54
C ALA A 82 -10.30 -0.67 11.77
N SER A 83 -11.39 -0.27 11.14
CA SER A 83 -12.14 -1.02 10.15
C SER A 83 -12.17 -0.23 8.84
N ILE A 84 -12.24 -0.95 7.72
CA ILE A 84 -12.29 -0.38 6.38
C ILE A 84 -13.59 -0.83 5.73
N THR A 85 -14.39 0.15 5.33
CA THR A 85 -15.74 -0.06 4.79
C THR A 85 -15.93 0.79 3.54
N ILE A 86 -16.64 0.24 2.55
CA ILE A 86 -17.16 1.04 1.43
C ILE A 86 -18.66 1.23 1.61
N ALA A 87 -19.17 2.40 1.27
CA ALA A 87 -20.54 2.80 1.55
C ALA A 87 -21.14 3.68 0.46
N ASN A 88 -22.45 3.90 0.53
CA ASN A 88 -23.17 4.82 -0.33
C ASN A 88 -24.13 5.74 0.43
N SER A 89 -24.74 6.68 -0.31
CA SER A 89 -25.68 7.65 0.22
C SER A 89 -26.95 7.05 0.83
N ASN A 90 -27.28 5.80 0.48
CA ASN A 90 -28.45 5.08 1.01
C ASN A 90 -28.11 4.29 2.30
N GLN A 91 -26.97 4.57 2.94
CA GLN A 91 -26.49 3.85 4.14
C GLN A 91 -26.21 2.36 3.91
N ALA A 92 -26.20 1.89 2.66
CA ALA A 92 -25.75 0.55 2.34
C ALA A 92 -24.21 0.53 2.35
N TYR A 93 -23.65 -0.55 2.89
CA TYR A 93 -22.21 -0.67 3.05
C TYR A 93 -21.73 -2.11 2.88
N LYS A 94 -20.44 -2.25 2.57
CA LYS A 94 -19.70 -3.50 2.53
C LYS A 94 -18.43 -3.34 3.35
N GLN A 95 -18.32 -4.12 4.41
CA GLN A 95 -17.12 -4.15 5.22
C GLN A 95 -16.05 -4.96 4.50
N LEU A 96 -14.89 -4.34 4.26
CA LEU A 96 -13.78 -4.96 3.56
C LEU A 96 -12.78 -5.57 4.55
N VAL A 97 -12.48 -4.81 5.60
CA VAL A 97 -11.63 -5.25 6.72
C VAL A 97 -12.31 -4.89 8.02
N SER A 98 -12.46 -5.87 8.90
CA SER A 98 -13.10 -5.64 10.20
C SER A 98 -12.15 -5.06 11.23
N GLN A 99 -10.95 -5.61 11.33
CA GLN A 99 -10.00 -5.24 12.37
C GLN A 99 -8.59 -5.19 11.78
N ILE A 100 -7.98 -4.01 11.78
CA ILE A 100 -6.58 -3.81 11.38
C ILE A 100 -5.90 -2.86 12.36
N VAL A 101 -4.66 -3.19 12.73
CA VAL A 101 -3.81 -2.29 13.51
C VAL A 101 -3.16 -1.30 12.57
N LEU A 102 -3.31 0.00 12.87
CA LEU A 102 -2.78 1.09 12.08
C LEU A 102 -1.39 1.47 12.56
N ASN A 103 -0.41 1.40 11.65
CA ASN A 103 0.92 1.96 11.82
C ASN A 103 1.25 2.84 10.61
N PRO A 104 1.96 3.96 10.79
CA PRO A 104 2.42 4.79 9.68
C PRO A 104 3.21 3.98 8.65
N GLU A 105 3.04 4.31 7.37
CA GLU A 105 3.73 3.71 6.22
C GLU A 105 3.47 2.20 6.03
N GLN A 106 2.54 1.61 6.79
CA GLN A 106 2.16 0.21 6.62
C GLN A 106 1.24 0.04 5.42
N GLU A 107 1.63 -0.83 4.48
CA GLU A 107 0.73 -1.22 3.39
C GLU A 107 -0.37 -2.17 3.90
N ILE A 108 -1.63 -1.80 3.68
CA ILE A 108 -2.81 -2.59 4.05
C ILE A 108 -3.56 -2.97 2.78
N SER A 109 -3.62 -4.28 2.48
CA SER A 109 -4.50 -4.80 1.44
C SER A 109 -5.92 -4.87 1.99
N ALA A 110 -6.77 -3.95 1.55
CA ALA A 110 -8.14 -3.85 2.02
C ALA A 110 -9.08 -4.86 1.35
N GLY A 111 -8.67 -5.47 0.23
CA GLY A 111 -9.43 -6.50 -0.48
C GLY A 111 -9.64 -6.17 -1.96
N THR A 112 -10.53 -6.92 -2.61
CA THR A 112 -10.84 -6.75 -4.04
C THR A 112 -12.21 -6.11 -4.25
N LEU A 113 -12.27 -5.22 -5.25
CA LEU A 113 -13.45 -4.48 -5.70
C LEU A 113 -13.79 -4.89 -7.13
N SER A 114 -15.07 -5.10 -7.39
CA SER A 114 -15.61 -5.25 -8.74
C SER A 114 -15.90 -3.88 -9.36
N ALA A 115 -16.08 -3.83 -10.69
CA ALA A 115 -16.55 -2.63 -11.37
C ALA A 115 -17.90 -2.11 -10.84
N ALA A 116 -18.76 -3.01 -10.32
CA ALA A 116 -20.02 -2.63 -9.71
C ALA A 116 -19.83 -1.95 -8.34
N ASP A 117 -18.79 -2.32 -7.58
CA ASP A 117 -18.55 -1.74 -6.26
C ASP A 117 -18.23 -0.24 -6.36
N PHE A 118 -17.47 0.20 -7.37
CA PHE A 118 -17.19 1.63 -7.60
C PHE A 118 -18.46 2.46 -7.83
N ASN A 119 -19.44 1.89 -8.53
CA ASN A 119 -20.71 2.57 -8.82
C ASN A 119 -21.67 2.53 -7.62
N ASN A 120 -21.71 1.40 -6.92
CA ASN A 120 -22.70 1.15 -5.88
C ASN A 120 -22.26 1.67 -4.49
N TYR A 121 -20.95 1.80 -4.26
CA TYR A 121 -20.35 2.18 -2.97
C TYR A 121 -19.19 3.17 -3.18
N PRO A 122 -19.45 4.40 -3.66
CA PRO A 122 -18.38 5.32 -4.05
C PRO A 122 -17.58 5.90 -2.87
N ILE A 123 -18.04 5.72 -1.63
CA ILE A 123 -17.42 6.29 -0.43
C ILE A 123 -16.56 5.23 0.23
N LEU A 124 -15.28 5.53 0.45
CA LEU A 124 -14.41 4.80 1.35
C LEU A 124 -14.46 5.43 2.74
N ALA A 125 -14.59 4.58 3.75
CA ALA A 125 -14.58 4.97 5.14
C ALA A 125 -13.59 4.12 5.93
N ILE A 126 -12.72 4.81 6.67
CA ILE A 126 -11.77 4.21 7.60
C ILE A 126 -12.16 4.74 8.98
N THR A 127 -12.65 3.87 9.83
CA THR A 127 -13.18 4.24 11.15
C THR A 127 -12.53 3.38 12.23
N PRO A 128 -12.46 3.83 13.49
CA PRO A 128 -12.06 2.99 14.61
C PRO A 128 -12.81 1.67 14.62
N PHE A 129 -12.18 0.60 15.06
CA PHE A 129 -12.90 -0.65 15.26
C PHE A 129 -13.64 -0.61 16.60
N ASP A 130 -14.95 -0.84 16.55
CA ASP A 130 -15.78 -1.05 17.73
C ASP A 130 -16.59 -2.34 17.54
N PRO A 131 -16.36 -3.39 18.35
CA PRO A 131 -17.10 -4.65 18.21
C PRO A 131 -18.57 -4.54 18.64
N SER A 132 -18.97 -3.44 19.29
CA SER A 132 -20.32 -3.26 19.85
C SER A 132 -21.27 -2.50 18.94
N THR A 133 -20.76 -1.87 17.88
CA THR A 133 -21.54 -1.04 16.96
C THR A 133 -21.32 -1.45 15.50
N ASN A 134 -22.27 -1.11 14.63
CA ASN A 134 -22.09 -1.26 13.18
C ASN A 134 -21.66 0.06 12.55
N PHE A 135 -21.16 0.02 11.32
CA PHE A 135 -20.66 1.19 10.59
C PHE A 135 -21.67 2.36 10.55
N VAL A 136 -22.96 2.08 10.33
CA VAL A 136 -24.01 3.11 10.22
C VAL A 136 -24.26 3.80 11.57
N SER A 137 -24.18 3.06 12.66
CA SER A 137 -24.35 3.57 14.03
C SER A 137 -23.09 4.21 14.61
N GLN A 138 -21.96 4.12 13.89
CA GLN A 138 -20.68 4.52 14.42
C GLN A 138 -20.52 6.04 14.36
N ASN A 139 -20.46 6.66 15.53
CA ASN A 139 -20.09 8.07 15.66
C ASN A 139 -18.66 8.14 16.21
N SER A 140 -17.71 8.49 15.36
CA SER A 140 -16.30 8.52 15.73
C SER A 140 -15.64 9.82 15.30
N THR A 141 -14.88 10.39 16.23
CA THR A 141 -14.03 11.57 16.03
C THR A 141 -12.74 11.25 15.26
N LYS A 142 -12.37 9.97 15.10
CA LYS A 142 -11.18 9.50 14.38
C LYS A 142 -11.52 8.94 12.99
N SER A 143 -12.70 9.21 12.46
CA SER A 143 -13.12 8.69 11.16
C SER A 143 -12.51 9.47 9.99
N THR A 144 -12.12 8.77 8.94
CA THR A 144 -11.64 9.35 7.69
C THR A 144 -12.50 8.85 6.53
N PHE A 145 -12.95 9.77 5.70
CA PHE A 145 -13.83 9.48 4.56
C PHE A 145 -13.27 10.11 3.29
N CYS A 146 -13.42 9.42 2.17
CA CYS A 146 -13.03 9.91 0.85
C CYS A 146 -13.77 9.14 -0.24
N GLN A 147 -13.60 9.55 -1.50
CA GLN A 147 -14.08 8.77 -2.63
C GLN A 147 -13.14 7.61 -2.90
N ILE A 148 -13.66 6.45 -3.31
CA ILE A 148 -12.79 5.37 -3.80
C ILE A 148 -12.15 5.87 -5.11
N PRO A 149 -10.81 5.83 -5.24
CA PRO A 149 -10.18 6.28 -6.47
C PRO A 149 -10.48 5.27 -7.58
N VAL A 150 -10.96 5.75 -8.74
CA VAL A 150 -11.25 4.90 -9.89
C VAL A 150 -10.01 4.81 -10.78
N PRO A 151 -9.51 3.59 -11.11
CA PRO A 151 -8.36 3.46 -12.01
C PRO A 151 -8.64 4.02 -13.39
N GLY A 152 -7.75 4.89 -13.86
CA GLY A 152 -7.85 5.51 -15.19
C GLY A 152 -8.56 6.87 -15.20
N GLU A 153 -9.19 7.27 -14.09
CA GLU A 153 -9.58 8.66 -13.89
C GLU A 153 -8.37 9.40 -13.27
N GLY A 154 -7.49 9.89 -14.14
CA GLY A 154 -6.42 10.81 -13.74
C GLY A 154 -6.97 12.22 -13.52
N PHE A 155 -6.45 12.90 -12.49
CA PHE A 155 -6.68 14.33 -12.24
C PHE A 155 -6.30 15.21 -13.44
#